data_AF-A0A7C5TWK6-F1
#
_entry.id   AF-A0A7C5TWK6-F1
#
_cell.length_a   1.000
_cell.length_b   1.000
_cell.length_c   1.000
_cell.angle_alpha   90.00
_cell.angle_beta   90.00
_cell.angle_gamma   90.00
#
_symmetry.space_group_name_H-M   'P 1'
#
loop_
_entity.id
_entity.type
_entity.pdbx_description
1 polymer ?
#
loop_
_entity_poly.entity_id
_entity_poly.type
_entity_poly.pdbx_seq_one_letter_code
_entity_poly.pdbx_strand_id
1 'polypeptide(L)'
;MELLPLATTMHRPLDLAKIVDRLEATRPLSFEENLDVMEAAADHAMWELAWERSQKALAQATVEGYRADHPDSRLDEQKLAARVDKRRELVLAYAGWAAFNLGRRDEAEKLFERAEKHATFNYLGACDTPLRRFRGEAELALGHWERAAELLAPQALFGADPVAVVDLKKAYAGRTGSEEGFGAYLAAARHRLARKVDDFQLADYDGKAHSLSETRGKVVLLAFWFPT
;
A
#
# COMPACT_ATOMS: atom_id res chain seq x y z
N MET A 1 -14.61 -18.12 5.21
CA MET A 1 -15.08 -18.72 3.94
C MET A 1 -14.58 -17.79 2.85
N GLU A 2 -13.42 -18.10 2.28
CA GLU A 2 -12.76 -17.24 1.28
C GLU A 2 -13.64 -17.12 0.03
N LEU A 3 -14.08 -15.89 -0.29
CA LEU A 3 -15.02 -15.62 -1.40
C LEU A 3 -14.34 -15.64 -2.79
N LEU A 4 -13.01 -15.56 -2.83
CA LEU A 4 -12.23 -15.35 -4.04
C LEU A 4 -11.86 -16.62 -4.85
N PRO A 5 -11.63 -17.83 -4.28
CA PRO A 5 -11.16 -18.97 -5.06
C PRO A 5 -12.21 -19.58 -6.01
N LEU A 6 -13.52 -19.41 -5.74
CA LEU A 6 -14.59 -20.06 -6.51
C LEU A 6 -15.02 -19.29 -7.77
N ALA A 7 -14.84 -17.98 -7.80
CA ALA A 7 -15.23 -17.14 -8.93
C ALA A 7 -14.31 -17.34 -10.15
N THR A 8 -13.01 -17.51 -9.89
CA THR A 8 -11.96 -17.63 -10.91
C THR A 8 -12.11 -18.89 -11.77
N THR A 9 -12.74 -19.94 -11.23
CA THR A 9 -12.92 -21.23 -11.93
C THR A 9 -14.06 -21.23 -12.96
N MET A 10 -14.98 -20.25 -12.94
CA MET A 10 -16.26 -20.36 -13.68
C MET A 10 -16.45 -19.44 -14.91
N HIS A 11 -15.47 -18.59 -15.28
CA HIS A 11 -15.54 -17.72 -16.47
C HIS A 11 -16.86 -16.91 -16.61
N ARG A 12 -17.55 -16.65 -15.48
CA ARG A 12 -18.69 -15.73 -15.42
C ARG A 12 -18.21 -14.43 -14.79
N PRO A 13 -18.53 -13.26 -15.35
CA PRO A 13 -18.25 -12.00 -14.68
C PRO A 13 -18.95 -12.03 -13.32
N LEU A 14 -18.16 -11.86 -12.26
CA LEU A 14 -18.64 -11.85 -10.89
C LEU A 14 -19.45 -10.56 -10.68
N ASP A 15 -20.75 -10.70 -10.41
CA ASP A 15 -21.59 -9.57 -10.03
C ASP A 15 -21.36 -9.26 -8.54
N LEU A 16 -20.28 -8.54 -8.26
CA LEU A 16 -19.88 -8.15 -6.91
C LEU A 16 -20.99 -7.40 -6.18
N ALA A 17 -21.70 -6.49 -6.86
CA ALA A 17 -22.79 -5.73 -6.28
C ALA A 17 -23.92 -6.66 -5.78
N LYS A 18 -24.32 -7.63 -6.60
CA LYS A 18 -25.34 -8.61 -6.19
C LYS A 18 -24.90 -9.53 -5.06
N ILE A 19 -23.62 -9.88 -4.98
CA ILE A 19 -23.07 -10.65 -3.85
C ILE A 19 -23.17 -9.83 -2.57
N VAL A 20 -22.76 -8.56 -2.63
CA VAL A 20 -22.86 -7.61 -1.53
C VAL A 20 -24.31 -7.45 -1.07
N ASP A 21 -25.25 -7.19 -1.97
CA ASP A 21 -26.68 -7.04 -1.64
C ASP A 21 -27.23 -8.26 -0.89
N ARG A 22 -26.85 -9.47 -1.33
CA ARG A 22 -27.29 -10.71 -0.70
C ARG A 22 -26.73 -10.89 0.71
N LEU A 23 -25.46 -10.52 0.91
CA LEU A 23 -24.83 -10.59 2.23
C LEU A 23 -25.44 -9.54 3.17
N GLU A 24 -25.58 -8.30 2.70
CA GLU A 24 -26.14 -7.18 3.46
C GLU A 24 -27.62 -7.37 3.81
N ALA A 25 -28.38 -8.15 3.04
CA ALA A 25 -29.74 -8.55 3.39
C ALA A 25 -29.83 -9.43 4.65
N THR A 26 -28.71 -10.06 5.06
CA THR A 26 -28.67 -10.94 6.24
C THR A 26 -27.96 -10.30 7.43
N ARG A 27 -26.90 -9.52 7.18
CA ARG A 27 -26.14 -8.80 8.21
C ARG A 27 -25.25 -7.73 7.57
N PRO A 28 -24.81 -6.71 8.33
CA PRO A 28 -23.72 -5.85 7.90
C PRO A 28 -22.45 -6.66 7.57
N LEU A 29 -21.71 -6.20 6.56
CA LEU A 29 -20.38 -6.73 6.24
C LEU A 29 -19.37 -6.33 7.32
N SER A 30 -18.42 -7.22 7.62
CA SER A 30 -17.27 -6.91 8.48
C SER A 30 -16.27 -5.98 7.78
N PHE A 31 -15.24 -5.52 8.50
CA PHE A 31 -14.17 -4.72 7.89
C PHE A 31 -13.48 -5.47 6.75
N GLU A 32 -13.08 -6.73 7.00
CA GLU A 32 -12.37 -7.55 6.02
C GLU A 32 -13.25 -7.85 4.80
N GLU A 33 -14.56 -8.03 4.96
CA GLU A 33 -15.46 -8.23 3.81
C GLU A 33 -15.66 -6.95 2.99
N ASN A 34 -15.75 -5.78 3.64
CA ASN A 34 -15.75 -4.53 2.90
C ASN A 34 -14.42 -4.30 2.19
N LEU A 35 -13.30 -4.70 2.80
CA LEU A 35 -11.97 -4.63 2.20
C LEU A 35 -11.90 -5.51 0.95
N ASP A 36 -12.22 -6.80 1.05
CA ASP A 36 -12.19 -7.74 -0.07
C ASP A 36 -13.02 -7.25 -1.27
N VAL A 37 -14.22 -6.74 -1.01
CA VAL A 37 -15.10 -6.22 -2.07
C VAL A 37 -14.53 -4.92 -2.66
N MET A 38 -14.00 -4.02 -1.83
CA MET A 38 -13.42 -2.76 -2.27
C MET A 38 -12.21 -3.00 -3.19
N GLU A 39 -11.31 -3.91 -2.82
CA GLU A 39 -10.13 -4.26 -3.63
C GLU A 39 -10.55 -4.89 -4.96
N ALA A 40 -11.43 -5.90 -4.92
CA ALA A 40 -11.93 -6.55 -6.13
C ALA A 40 -12.70 -5.57 -7.04
N ALA A 41 -13.49 -4.65 -6.46
CA ALA A 41 -14.17 -3.61 -7.22
C ALA A 41 -13.18 -2.65 -7.88
N ALA A 42 -12.09 -2.28 -7.21
CA ALA A 42 -11.03 -1.45 -7.78
C ALA A 42 -10.30 -2.15 -8.93
N ASP A 43 -9.96 -3.44 -8.78
CA ASP A 43 -9.29 -4.24 -9.82
C ASP A 43 -10.15 -4.41 -11.08
N HIS A 44 -11.48 -4.38 -10.92
CA HIS A 44 -12.44 -4.47 -12.02
C HIS A 44 -13.04 -3.12 -12.44
N ALA A 45 -12.45 -2.00 -12.00
CA ALA A 45 -12.89 -0.65 -12.32
C ALA A 45 -14.37 -0.35 -11.98
N MET A 46 -14.93 -1.03 -10.99
CA MET A 46 -16.27 -0.78 -10.45
C MET A 46 -16.21 0.35 -9.41
N TRP A 47 -15.84 1.56 -9.85
CA TRP A 47 -15.39 2.64 -8.97
C TRP A 47 -16.43 3.13 -7.96
N GLU A 48 -17.72 3.16 -8.32
CA GLU A 48 -18.78 3.53 -7.37
C GLU A 48 -18.91 2.48 -6.24
N LEU A 49 -18.77 1.19 -6.56
CA LEU A 49 -18.77 0.13 -5.55
C LEU A 49 -17.51 0.22 -4.69
N ALA A 50 -16.33 0.38 -5.29
CA ALA A 50 -15.08 0.56 -4.55
C ALA A 50 -15.17 1.76 -3.58
N TRP A 51 -15.72 2.88 -4.04
CA TRP A 51 -15.98 4.06 -3.23
C TRP A 51 -16.95 3.78 -2.07
N GLU A 52 -18.11 3.18 -2.35
CA GLU A 52 -19.10 2.90 -1.31
C GLU A 52 -18.51 1.98 -0.22
N ARG A 53 -17.79 0.93 -0.65
CA ARG A 53 -17.17 -0.03 0.27
C ARG A 53 -16.01 0.58 1.05
N SER A 54 -15.22 1.46 0.45
CA SER A 54 -14.17 2.18 1.19
C SER A 54 -14.77 3.06 2.29
N GLN A 55 -15.91 3.69 2.06
CA GLN A 55 -16.57 4.51 3.09
C GLN A 55 -17.08 3.64 4.26
N LYS A 56 -17.66 2.48 3.97
CA LYS A 56 -18.11 1.51 5.00
C LYS A 56 -16.93 0.93 5.79
N ALA A 57 -15.86 0.52 5.12
CA ALA A 57 -14.64 0.04 5.77
C ALA A 57 -13.98 1.12 6.64
N LEU A 58 -13.97 2.38 6.18
CA LEU A 58 -13.37 3.48 6.93
C LEU A 58 -14.12 3.76 8.24
N ALA A 59 -15.45 3.64 8.23
CA ALA A 59 -16.26 3.75 9.44
C ALA A 59 -15.97 2.64 10.47
N GLN A 60 -15.51 1.48 10.00
CA GLN A 60 -15.10 0.34 10.83
C GLN A 60 -13.60 0.36 11.21
N ALA A 61 -12.80 1.24 10.60
CA ALA A 61 -11.38 1.42 10.90
C ALA A 61 -11.18 2.22 12.22
N THR A 62 -11.69 1.66 13.31
CA THR A 62 -11.61 2.17 14.68
C THR A 62 -11.08 1.11 15.63
N VAL A 63 -10.72 1.52 16.85
CA VAL A 63 -10.30 0.60 17.92
C VAL A 63 -11.41 -0.40 18.24
N GLU A 64 -12.65 0.07 18.32
CA GLU A 64 -13.84 -0.74 18.58
C GLU A 64 -14.09 -1.73 17.45
N GLY A 65 -14.00 -1.27 16.19
CA GLY A 65 -14.14 -2.13 15.02
C GLY A 65 -13.08 -3.23 14.98
N TYR A 66 -11.81 -2.89 15.24
CA TYR A 66 -10.74 -3.88 15.32
C TYR A 66 -10.98 -4.92 16.42
N ARG A 67 -11.42 -4.50 17.60
CA ARG A 67 -11.73 -5.43 18.71
C ARG A 67 -12.92 -6.33 18.40
N ALA A 68 -13.93 -5.81 17.68
CA ALA A 68 -15.07 -6.60 17.24
C ALA A 68 -14.66 -7.71 16.26
N ASP A 69 -13.74 -7.41 15.32
CA ASP A 69 -13.24 -8.40 14.36
C ASP A 69 -12.24 -9.38 14.99
N HIS A 70 -11.55 -8.98 16.06
CA HIS A 70 -10.50 -9.75 16.72
C HIS A 70 -10.73 -9.85 18.24
N PRO A 71 -11.79 -10.54 18.69
CA PRO A 71 -12.17 -10.57 20.11
C PRO A 71 -11.11 -11.22 21.01
N ASP A 72 -10.32 -12.14 20.47
CA ASP A 72 -9.26 -12.86 21.21
C ASP A 72 -7.91 -12.11 21.23
N SER A 73 -7.83 -10.95 20.57
CA SER A 73 -6.61 -10.15 20.46
C SER A 73 -6.20 -9.57 21.82
N ARG A 74 -4.97 -9.84 22.24
CA ARG A 74 -4.35 -9.29 23.48
C ARG A 74 -3.33 -8.19 23.19
N LEU A 75 -3.53 -7.43 22.11
CA LEU A 75 -2.64 -6.34 21.76
C LEU A 75 -2.68 -5.23 22.81
N ASP A 76 -1.50 -4.71 23.14
CA ASP A 76 -1.36 -3.45 23.87
C ASP A 76 -1.89 -2.25 23.04
N GLU A 77 -2.10 -1.12 23.70
CA GLU A 77 -2.71 0.07 23.08
C GLU A 77 -1.89 0.58 21.89
N GLN A 78 -0.56 0.53 21.97
CA GLN A 78 0.33 1.00 20.90
C GLN A 78 0.19 0.13 19.65
N LYS A 79 0.24 -1.20 19.80
CA LYS A 79 0.04 -2.11 18.67
C LYS A 79 -1.37 -2.00 18.11
N LEU A 80 -2.37 -1.83 18.97
CA LEU A 80 -3.75 -1.65 18.53
C LEU A 80 -3.92 -0.37 17.70
N ALA A 81 -3.35 0.75 18.14
CA ALA A 81 -3.35 1.99 17.38
C ALA A 81 -2.67 1.81 16.02
N ALA A 82 -1.51 1.17 15.97
CA ALA A 82 -0.80 0.89 14.71
C ALA A 82 -1.62 0.01 13.75
N ARG A 83 -2.40 -0.95 14.26
CA ARG A 83 -3.31 -1.77 13.42
C ARG A 83 -4.44 -0.94 12.85
N VAL A 84 -5.03 -0.05 13.65
CA VAL A 84 -6.11 0.84 13.21
C VAL A 84 -5.58 1.85 12.18
N ASP A 85 -4.40 2.43 12.40
CA ASP A 85 -3.77 3.33 11.44
C ASP A 85 -3.49 2.63 10.12
N LYS A 86 -2.98 1.40 10.14
CA LYS A 86 -2.80 0.60 8.91
C LYS A 86 -4.13 0.34 8.17
N ARG A 87 -5.21 0.03 8.90
CA ARG A 87 -6.55 -0.10 8.32
C ARG A 87 -7.00 1.20 7.65
N ARG A 88 -6.80 2.35 8.33
CA ARG A 88 -7.16 3.68 7.80
C ARG A 88 -6.37 4.04 6.57
N GLU A 89 -5.05 3.87 6.60
CA GLU A 89 -4.15 4.14 5.48
C GLU A 89 -4.63 3.39 4.23
N LEU A 90 -4.81 2.07 4.34
CA LEU A 90 -5.22 1.21 3.24
C LEU A 90 -6.56 1.66 2.64
N VAL A 91 -7.58 1.82 3.49
CA VAL A 91 -8.92 2.19 3.03
C VAL A 91 -8.94 3.60 2.43
N LEU A 92 -8.21 4.56 3.01
CA LEU A 92 -8.12 5.92 2.47
C LEU A 92 -7.40 5.94 1.11
N ALA A 93 -6.39 5.08 0.91
CA ALA A 93 -5.72 4.95 -0.39
C ALA A 93 -6.69 4.48 -1.47
N TYR A 94 -7.48 3.44 -1.22
CA TYR A 94 -8.51 2.97 -2.16
C TYR A 94 -9.65 3.98 -2.36
N ALA A 95 -10.09 4.66 -1.29
CA ALA A 95 -11.08 5.72 -1.40
C ALA A 95 -10.57 6.86 -2.31
N GLY A 96 -9.32 7.28 -2.13
CA GLY A 96 -8.68 8.28 -2.99
C GLY A 96 -8.60 7.83 -4.44
N TRP A 97 -8.25 6.56 -4.68
CA TRP A 97 -8.17 6.00 -6.01
C TRP A 97 -9.54 5.89 -6.71
N ALA A 98 -10.57 5.43 -5.99
CA ALA A 98 -11.93 5.40 -6.50
C ALA A 98 -12.44 6.82 -6.79
N ALA A 99 -12.25 7.78 -5.87
CA ALA A 99 -12.62 9.18 -6.08
C ALA A 99 -11.95 9.78 -7.33
N PHE A 100 -10.67 9.51 -7.54
CA PHE A 100 -9.94 9.99 -8.72
C PHE A 100 -10.57 9.48 -10.02
N ASN A 101 -10.86 8.17 -10.08
CA ASN A 101 -11.45 7.52 -11.25
C ASN A 101 -12.92 7.93 -11.48
N LEU A 102 -13.61 8.40 -10.45
CA LEU A 102 -14.94 9.02 -10.54
C LEU A 102 -14.89 10.51 -10.93
N GLY A 103 -13.69 11.04 -11.23
CA GLY A 103 -13.49 12.45 -11.60
C GLY A 103 -13.49 13.42 -10.41
N ARG A 104 -13.55 12.93 -9.17
CA ARG A 104 -13.58 13.72 -7.93
C ARG A 104 -12.16 14.06 -7.48
N ARG A 105 -11.41 14.81 -8.31
CA ARG A 105 -9.96 15.01 -8.16
C ARG A 105 -9.55 15.68 -6.85
N ASP A 106 -10.22 16.76 -6.45
CA ASP A 106 -9.91 17.46 -5.20
C ASP A 106 -10.20 16.61 -3.96
N GLU A 107 -11.20 15.74 -4.04
CA GLU A 107 -11.53 14.79 -2.99
C GLU A 107 -10.49 13.67 -2.91
N ALA A 108 -10.07 13.14 -4.06
CA ALA A 108 -9.02 12.14 -4.15
C ALA A 108 -7.72 12.62 -3.49
N GLU A 109 -7.28 13.84 -3.79
CA GLU A 109 -6.05 14.39 -3.23
C GLU A 109 -6.14 14.52 -1.70
N LYS A 110 -7.26 15.04 -1.18
CA LYS A 110 -7.49 15.12 0.28
C LYS A 110 -7.48 13.74 0.94
N LEU A 111 -7.98 12.71 0.27
CA LEU A 111 -7.97 11.33 0.78
C LEU A 111 -6.55 10.76 0.79
N PHE A 112 -5.77 10.99 -0.26
CA PHE A 112 -4.36 10.59 -0.29
C PHE A 112 -3.54 11.31 0.79
N GLU A 113 -3.74 12.61 1.01
CA GLU A 113 -3.09 13.35 2.09
C GLU A 113 -3.46 12.82 3.48
N ARG A 114 -4.72 12.41 3.66
CA ARG A 114 -5.17 11.78 4.91
C ARG A 114 -4.54 10.40 5.09
N ALA A 115 -4.45 9.59 4.04
CA ALA A 115 -3.80 8.29 4.07
C ALA A 115 -2.32 8.43 4.47
N GLU A 116 -1.61 9.42 3.90
CA GLU A 116 -0.18 9.65 4.18
C GLU A 116 0.12 9.96 5.65
N LYS A 117 -0.84 10.53 6.40
CA LYS A 117 -0.71 10.75 7.85
C LYS A 117 -0.67 9.46 8.67
N HIS A 118 -1.20 8.37 8.13
CA HIS A 118 -1.19 7.05 8.76
C HIS A 118 -0.14 6.12 8.14
N ALA A 119 0.54 6.57 7.08
CA ALA A 119 1.39 5.71 6.28
C ALA A 119 2.70 5.34 6.98
N THR A 120 3.02 4.05 6.92
CA THR A 120 4.34 3.55 7.28
C THR A 120 5.18 3.33 6.04
N PHE A 121 6.42 3.82 6.09
CA PHE A 121 7.40 3.65 5.02
C PHE A 121 8.56 2.81 5.54
N ASN A 122 9.06 1.90 4.71
CA ASN A 122 10.33 1.25 4.96
C ASN A 122 11.50 2.26 4.88
N TYR A 123 12.70 1.82 5.25
CA TYR A 123 13.89 2.68 5.28
C TYR A 123 14.20 3.38 3.94
N LEU A 124 13.78 2.77 2.83
CA LEU A 124 14.00 3.27 1.46
C LEU A 124 12.80 4.08 0.93
N GLY A 125 11.84 4.39 1.78
CA GLY A 125 10.67 5.20 1.47
C GLY A 125 9.54 4.45 0.78
N ALA A 126 9.63 3.11 0.69
CA ALA A 126 8.58 2.31 0.09
C ALA A 126 7.43 2.10 1.09
N CYS A 127 6.20 2.27 0.62
CA CYS A 127 4.98 2.16 1.42
C CYS A 127 4.47 0.72 1.45
N ASP A 128 3.92 0.27 2.57
CA ASP A 128 3.36 -1.09 2.71
C ASP A 128 1.94 -1.22 2.12
N THR A 129 1.30 -0.10 1.79
CA THR A 129 -0.02 -0.04 1.16
C THR A 129 0.10 0.47 -0.28
N PRO A 130 -0.95 0.34 -1.12
CA PRO A 130 -0.91 0.88 -2.48
C PRO A 130 -0.94 2.41 -2.56
N LEU A 131 -0.92 3.15 -1.44
CA LEU A 131 -1.03 4.62 -1.39
C LEU A 131 -0.11 5.34 -2.38
N ARG A 132 1.21 5.07 -2.31
CA ARG A 132 2.19 5.72 -3.19
C ARG A 132 1.95 5.39 -4.66
N ARG A 133 1.55 4.16 -4.94
CA ARG A 133 1.24 3.72 -6.30
C ARG A 133 -0.01 4.43 -6.82
N PHE A 134 -1.14 4.36 -6.13
CA PHE A 134 -2.39 5.00 -6.56
C PHE A 134 -2.25 6.52 -6.75
N ARG A 135 -1.59 7.22 -5.82
CA ARG A 135 -1.34 8.66 -5.98
C ARG A 135 -0.38 8.92 -7.15
N GLY A 136 0.66 8.09 -7.33
CA GLY A 136 1.57 8.20 -8.46
C GLY A 136 0.90 7.97 -9.82
N GLU A 137 0.00 6.98 -9.92
CA GLU A 137 -0.83 6.72 -11.09
C GLU A 137 -1.81 7.88 -11.37
N ALA A 138 -2.40 8.48 -10.34
CA ALA A 138 -3.24 9.68 -10.48
C ALA A 138 -2.44 10.86 -11.06
N GLU A 139 -1.26 11.14 -10.53
CA GLU A 139 -0.36 12.19 -11.02
C GLU A 139 0.10 11.92 -12.46
N LEU A 140 0.37 10.65 -12.78
CA LEU A 140 0.71 10.22 -14.13
C LEU A 140 -0.44 10.52 -15.10
N ALA A 141 -1.68 10.19 -14.73
CA ALA A 141 -2.86 10.45 -15.55
C ALA A 141 -3.15 11.95 -15.75
N LEU A 142 -2.68 12.81 -14.84
CA LEU A 142 -2.75 14.27 -14.96
C LEU A 142 -1.59 14.88 -15.74
N GLY A 143 -0.59 14.09 -16.14
CA GLY A 143 0.60 14.57 -16.83
C GLY A 143 1.63 15.23 -15.93
N HIS A 144 1.54 15.05 -14.62
CA HIS A 144 2.50 15.56 -13.64
C HIS A 144 3.69 14.59 -13.51
N TRP A 145 4.46 14.45 -14.60
CA TRP A 145 5.48 13.41 -14.78
C TRP A 145 6.51 13.35 -13.65
N GLU A 146 7.04 14.49 -13.23
CA GLU A 146 7.98 14.60 -12.11
C GLU A 146 7.40 14.02 -10.83
N ARG A 147 6.17 14.45 -10.49
CA ARG A 147 5.52 14.05 -9.24
C ARG A 147 5.14 12.58 -9.25
N ALA A 148 4.64 12.08 -10.38
CA ALA A 148 4.41 10.65 -10.59
C ALA A 148 5.70 9.85 -10.38
N ALA A 149 6.82 10.28 -10.97
CA ALA A 149 8.09 9.59 -10.84
C ALA A 149 8.62 9.59 -9.39
N GLU A 150 8.45 10.68 -8.64
CA GLU A 150 8.81 10.73 -7.22
C GLU A 150 8.02 9.75 -6.36
N LEU A 151 6.72 9.61 -6.62
CA LEU A 151 5.82 8.73 -5.88
C LEU A 151 6.04 7.25 -6.23
N LEU A 152 6.26 6.95 -7.51
CA LEU A 152 6.38 5.58 -8.03
C LEU A 152 7.77 4.97 -7.80
N ALA A 153 8.84 5.79 -7.78
CA ALA A 153 10.21 5.28 -7.71
C ALA A 153 10.51 4.41 -6.48
N PRO A 154 10.12 4.78 -5.24
CA PRO A 154 10.34 3.91 -4.08
C PRO A 154 9.64 2.55 -4.21
N GLN A 155 8.40 2.50 -4.72
CA GLN A 155 7.66 1.26 -4.90
C GLN A 155 8.27 0.38 -5.99
N ALA A 156 8.61 0.99 -7.13
CA ALA A 156 9.22 0.30 -8.26
C ALA A 156 10.59 -0.32 -7.92
N LEU A 157 11.40 0.37 -7.12
CA LEU A 157 12.77 -0.06 -6.81
C LEU A 157 12.87 -0.97 -5.59
N PHE A 158 12.02 -0.77 -4.58
CA PHE A 158 12.17 -1.40 -3.26
C PHE A 158 10.89 -2.02 -2.71
N GLY A 159 9.73 -1.78 -3.32
CA GLY A 159 8.45 -2.38 -2.95
C GLY A 159 8.12 -3.67 -3.71
N ALA A 160 8.95 -4.07 -4.68
CA ALA A 160 8.70 -5.20 -5.57
C ALA A 160 7.36 -5.14 -6.33
N ASP A 161 6.91 -3.92 -6.66
CA ASP A 161 5.64 -3.67 -7.36
C ASP A 161 5.89 -3.54 -8.88
N PRO A 162 5.53 -4.55 -9.71
CA PRO A 162 5.76 -4.50 -11.14
C PRO A 162 4.89 -3.46 -11.86
N VAL A 163 3.72 -3.12 -11.31
CA VAL A 163 2.85 -2.08 -11.87
C VAL A 163 3.54 -0.72 -11.70
N ALA A 164 4.09 -0.45 -10.51
CA ALA A 164 4.86 0.77 -10.26
C ALA A 164 6.08 0.92 -11.20
N VAL A 165 6.74 -0.18 -11.59
CA VAL A 165 7.84 -0.13 -12.57
C VAL A 165 7.36 0.31 -13.95
N VAL A 166 6.24 -0.25 -14.41
CA VAL A 166 5.63 0.10 -15.71
C VAL A 166 5.22 1.57 -15.71
N ASP A 167 4.57 2.04 -14.66
CA ASP A 167 4.10 3.42 -14.58
C ASP A 167 5.22 4.43 -14.36
N LEU A 168 6.27 4.06 -13.62
CA LEU A 168 7.48 4.87 -13.52
C LEU A 168 8.16 5.04 -14.88
N LYS A 169 8.14 4.01 -15.73
CA LYS A 169 8.66 4.10 -17.10
C LYS A 169 7.84 5.06 -17.95
N LYS A 170 6.51 5.04 -17.83
CA LYS A 170 5.62 6.01 -18.48
C LYS A 170 5.90 7.44 -17.99
N ALA A 171 6.06 7.64 -16.68
CA ALA A 171 6.40 8.94 -16.12
C ALA A 171 7.74 9.46 -16.65
N TYR A 172 8.75 8.58 -16.70
CA TYR A 172 10.06 8.91 -17.29
C TYR A 172 9.91 9.34 -18.76
N ALA A 173 9.23 8.55 -19.58
CA ALA A 173 9.04 8.83 -20.99
C ALA A 173 8.21 10.09 -21.24
N GLY A 174 7.18 10.35 -20.42
CA GLY A 174 6.39 11.59 -20.48
C GLY A 174 7.24 12.84 -20.23
N ARG A 175 8.23 12.73 -19.33
CA ARG A 175 9.17 13.81 -19.01
C ARG A 175 10.25 14.03 -20.08
N THR A 176 10.82 12.97 -20.62
CA THR A 176 11.99 13.02 -21.53
C THR A 176 11.61 12.97 -23.01
N GLY A 177 10.38 12.59 -23.33
CA GLY A 177 9.91 12.30 -24.68
C GLY A 177 10.34 10.92 -25.22
N SER A 178 11.03 10.09 -24.42
CA SER A 178 11.53 8.77 -24.84
C SER A 178 11.74 7.82 -23.67
N GLU A 179 11.57 6.52 -23.89
CA GLU A 179 11.94 5.48 -22.92
C GLU A 179 13.46 5.20 -22.87
N GLU A 180 14.22 5.70 -23.86
CA GLU A 180 15.66 5.52 -23.92
C GLU A 180 16.34 6.12 -22.69
N GLY A 181 17.26 5.36 -22.09
CA GLY A 181 17.94 5.77 -20.85
C GLY A 181 17.20 5.42 -19.56
N PHE A 182 16.01 4.80 -19.61
CA PHE A 182 15.27 4.41 -18.40
C PHE A 182 16.08 3.51 -17.45
N GLY A 183 16.89 2.58 -17.97
CA GLY A 183 17.77 1.75 -17.13
C GLY A 183 18.81 2.56 -16.35
N ALA A 184 19.42 3.57 -16.98
CA ALA A 184 20.35 4.48 -16.32
C ALA A 184 19.63 5.36 -15.29
N TYR A 185 18.40 5.79 -15.60
CA TYR A 185 17.54 6.48 -14.65
C TYR A 185 17.23 5.62 -13.41
N LEU A 186 16.89 4.34 -13.57
CA LEU A 186 16.65 3.43 -12.44
C LEU A 186 17.91 3.25 -11.59
N ALA A 187 19.08 3.12 -12.20
CA ALA A 187 20.35 3.04 -11.49
C ALA A 187 20.62 4.31 -10.67
N ALA A 188 20.45 5.50 -11.28
CA ALA A 188 20.62 6.78 -10.60
C ALA A 188 19.58 6.99 -9.48
N ALA A 189 18.31 6.64 -9.72
CA ALA A 189 17.24 6.72 -8.73
C ALA A 189 17.50 5.79 -7.54
N ARG A 190 18.01 4.57 -7.79
CA ARG A 190 18.43 3.65 -6.72
C ARG A 190 19.51 4.26 -5.85
N HIS A 191 20.55 4.86 -6.44
CA HIS A 191 21.61 5.54 -5.66
C HIS A 191 21.10 6.75 -4.88
N ARG A 192 20.19 7.53 -5.47
CA ARG A 192 19.60 8.71 -4.81
C ARG A 192 18.72 8.32 -3.61
N LEU A 193 17.96 7.24 -3.72
CA LEU A 193 17.04 6.77 -2.68
C LEU A 193 17.71 5.86 -1.65
N ALA A 194 18.75 5.13 -2.04
CA ALA A 194 19.57 4.35 -1.13
C ALA A 194 20.35 5.29 -0.20
N ARG A 195 19.80 5.53 0.98
CA ARG A 195 20.48 6.31 2.02
C ARG A 195 21.59 5.49 2.64
N LYS A 196 22.63 6.17 3.11
CA LYS A 196 23.64 5.54 3.97
C LYS A 196 22.91 5.06 5.23
N VAL A 197 22.97 3.75 5.47
CA VAL A 197 22.41 3.15 6.68
C VAL A 197 23.04 3.82 7.91
N ASP A 198 22.19 4.24 8.84
CA ASP A 198 22.62 4.80 10.12
C ASP A 198 23.40 3.75 10.90
N ASP A 199 24.36 4.20 11.70
CA ASP A 199 25.04 3.25 12.58
C ASP A 199 24.05 2.78 13.64
N PHE A 200 23.91 1.46 13.78
CA PHE A 200 23.02 0.83 14.75
C PHE A 200 23.77 -0.25 15.51
N GLN A 201 23.26 -0.57 16.69
CA GLN A 201 23.80 -1.63 17.53
C GLN A 201 22.83 -2.80 17.59
N LEU A 202 23.36 -4.00 17.41
CA LEU A 202 22.64 -5.25 17.65
C LEU A 202 23.41 -6.10 18.66
N ALA A 203 22.68 -6.75 19.54
CA ALA A 203 23.26 -7.77 20.40
C ALA A 203 23.53 -9.05 19.59
N ASP A 204 24.67 -9.69 19.84
CA ASP A 204 24.91 -11.07 19.40
C ASP A 204 24.18 -12.08 20.31
N TYR A 205 24.44 -13.36 20.07
CA TYR A 205 23.82 -14.46 20.82
C TYR A 205 24.14 -14.42 22.32
N ASP A 206 25.31 -13.88 22.70
CA ASP A 206 25.75 -13.77 24.09
C ASP A 206 25.25 -12.46 24.74
N GLY A 207 24.41 -11.69 24.05
CA GLY A 207 23.91 -10.40 24.51
C GLY A 207 24.91 -9.25 24.37
N LYS A 208 26.07 -9.47 23.74
CA LYS A 208 27.08 -8.44 23.53
C LYS A 208 26.67 -7.54 22.37
N ALA A 209 26.59 -6.24 22.62
CA ALA A 209 26.30 -5.26 21.58
C ALA A 209 27.49 -5.10 20.61
N HIS A 210 27.20 -5.13 19.31
CA HIS A 210 28.12 -4.79 18.22
C HIS A 210 27.52 -3.67 17.39
N SER A 211 28.34 -2.68 17.06
CA SER A 211 27.94 -1.57 16.18
C SER A 211 28.20 -1.92 14.72
N LEU A 212 27.32 -1.51 13.81
CA LEU A 212 27.55 -1.73 12.37
C LEU A 212 28.87 -1.11 11.91
N SER A 213 29.26 0.05 12.43
CA SER A 213 30.52 0.72 12.08
C SER A 213 31.78 -0.10 12.41
N GLU A 214 31.72 -1.03 13.37
CA GLU A 214 32.83 -1.93 13.72
C GLU A 214 33.12 -2.95 12.60
N THR A 215 32.18 -3.13 11.69
CA THR A 215 32.28 -4.07 10.56
C THR A 215 32.81 -3.42 9.28
N ARG A 216 33.22 -2.14 9.33
CA ARG A 216 33.66 -1.39 8.15
C ARG A 216 34.78 -2.11 7.40
N GLY A 217 34.65 -2.17 6.07
CA GLY A 217 35.59 -2.87 5.20
C GLY A 217 35.37 -4.39 5.12
N LYS A 218 34.35 -4.92 5.80
CA LYS A 218 33.91 -6.32 5.70
C LYS A 218 32.57 -6.41 4.98
N VAL A 219 32.30 -7.56 4.38
CA VAL A 219 30.95 -7.91 3.94
C VAL A 219 30.17 -8.35 5.17
N VAL A 220 29.04 -7.69 5.44
CA VAL A 220 28.16 -8.02 6.56
C VAL A 220 26.94 -8.74 6.02
N LEU A 221 26.69 -9.95 6.54
CA LEU A 221 25.41 -10.63 6.38
C LEU A 221 24.61 -10.43 7.66
N LEU A 222 23.50 -9.70 7.57
CA LEU A 222 22.53 -9.59 8.66
C LEU A 222 21.52 -10.73 8.53
N ALA A 223 21.57 -11.67 9.47
CA ALA A 223 20.62 -12.77 9.56
C ALA A 223 19.79 -12.62 10.83
N PHE A 224 18.48 -12.39 10.68
CA PHE A 224 17.55 -12.33 11.80
C PHE A 224 17.04 -13.73 12.08
N TRP A 225 17.43 -14.31 13.22
CA TRP A 225 16.96 -15.61 13.68
C TRP A 225 15.99 -15.41 14.85
N PHE A 226 14.80 -15.99 14.73
CA PHE A 226 13.90 -16.20 15.86
C PHE A 226 14.10 -17.64 16.33
N PRO A 227 14.57 -17.89 17.57
CA PRO A 227 14.53 -19.24 18.11
C PRO A 227 13.06 -19.65 18.23
N THR A 228 12.68 -20.68 17.47
CA THR A 228 11.39 -21.39 17.61
C THR A 228 11.36 -22.21 18.89
#